data_AF-A0A6B8RQ51-F1
#
_entry.id   AF-A0A6B8RQ51-F1
#
_cell.length_a   1.000
_cell.length_b   1.000
_cell.length_c   1.000
_cell.angle_alpha   90.00
_cell.angle_beta   90.00
_cell.angle_gamma   90.00
#
_symmetry.space_group_name_H-M   'P 1'
#
loop_
_entity.id
_entity.type
_entity.pdbx_description
1 polymer ?
#
loop_
_entity_poly.entity_id
_entity_poly.type
_entity_poly.pdbx_seq_one_letter_code
_entity_poly.pdbx_strand_id
1 'polypeptide(L)'
;MKSKQTNNKALSGQSILLLSVNGLFAIANALSGTFVSIYLWIAKNDFALIAWFAIANQLTMAITFWIAGKWVKEHNKMHALRLGVAVSALFYLLILWLGVNAVHYVFLLGMVMGLASGLFWIAFNIVYFEVTERDTRDKFNGCMGLLGSGAGMIAPWLSGYWITHMKDAAGYRLIFTISLIIFLIGVVLSFFLKKRKVQQQYEWMFGLKLLLKKGHPWRKISISLAAQGVREGVFGFLIGLLVYIYTKNEMKLGNFSLISSAVGFVGFFIVGKWLKQRWRKTSMLLGILMMIMVIVPFFWKLNYTTLLIFGVGTAFFMPLFIVPITSVVFDQIGANEQSAEKRVEYIVLRELSLCAGRLLGSFIFIGVVSWSKQPLVINFLMLGIGSAPLVAWFFLRPWLSKPLS
;
A
#
# COMPACT_ATOMS: atom_id res chain seq x y z
N MET A 1 -3.67 27.30 -35.82
CA MET A 1 -4.32 26.38 -34.85
C MET A 1 -4.05 24.95 -35.27
N LYS A 2 -3.10 24.24 -34.63
CA LYS A 2 -2.88 22.81 -34.87
C LYS A 2 -3.82 22.03 -33.97
N SER A 3 -4.76 21.30 -34.57
CA SER A 3 -5.68 20.38 -33.89
C SER A 3 -4.89 19.39 -33.02
N LYS A 4 -5.18 19.37 -31.72
CA LYS A 4 -4.83 18.25 -30.83
C LYS A 4 -5.53 17.00 -31.37
N GLN A 5 -4.85 16.25 -32.22
CA GLN A 5 -5.19 14.87 -32.50
C GLN A 5 -4.89 14.11 -31.20
N THR A 6 -5.90 14.00 -30.32
CA THR A 6 -5.86 13.05 -29.19
C THR A 6 -5.88 11.66 -29.78
N ASN A 7 -4.71 11.16 -30.17
CA ASN A 7 -4.55 9.83 -30.70
C ASN A 7 -4.92 8.88 -29.56
N ASN A 8 -6.15 8.36 -29.59
CA ASN A 8 -6.72 7.53 -28.53
C ASN A 8 -6.13 6.10 -28.62
N LYS A 9 -4.80 5.97 -28.64
CA LYS A 9 -4.04 4.74 -28.84
C LYS A 9 -4.49 3.68 -27.82
N ALA A 10 -4.95 2.52 -28.30
CA ALA A 10 -5.43 1.45 -27.43
C ALA A 10 -4.29 0.88 -26.56
N LEU A 11 -4.63 0.31 -25.41
CA LEU A 11 -3.66 -0.42 -24.60
C LEU A 11 -3.15 -1.65 -25.37
N SER A 12 -1.85 -1.89 -25.34
CA SER A 12 -1.29 -3.11 -25.96
C SER A 12 -1.75 -4.35 -25.20
N GLY A 13 -1.82 -5.51 -25.86
CA GLY A 13 -2.22 -6.77 -25.21
C GLY A 13 -1.35 -7.12 -23.98
N GLN A 14 -0.07 -6.74 -23.98
CA GLN A 14 0.82 -6.92 -22.82
C GLN A 14 0.49 -5.96 -21.67
N SER A 15 0.04 -4.74 -21.98
CA SER A 15 -0.44 -3.81 -20.95
C SER A 15 -1.75 -4.31 -20.34
N ILE A 16 -2.68 -4.78 -21.16
CA ILE A 16 -3.94 -5.37 -20.67
C ILE A 16 -3.65 -6.60 -19.80
N LEU A 17 -2.74 -7.48 -20.23
CA LEU A 17 -2.37 -8.65 -19.44
C LEU A 17 -1.73 -8.28 -18.09
N LEU A 18 -0.80 -7.32 -18.07
CA LEU A 18 -0.20 -6.83 -16.83
C LEU A 18 -1.26 -6.21 -15.90
N LEU A 19 -2.18 -5.44 -16.47
CA LEU A 19 -3.30 -4.84 -15.76
C LEU A 19 -4.21 -5.92 -15.16
N SER A 20 -4.53 -6.99 -15.91
CA SER A 20 -5.32 -8.11 -15.42
C SER A 20 -4.61 -8.86 -14.28
N VAL A 21 -3.31 -9.13 -14.41
CA VAL A 21 -2.53 -9.77 -13.32
C VAL A 21 -2.55 -8.90 -12.06
N ASN A 22 -2.37 -7.58 -12.20
CA ASN A 22 -2.49 -6.65 -11.08
C ASN A 22 -3.90 -6.56 -10.50
N GLY A 23 -4.93 -6.60 -11.35
CA GLY A 23 -6.33 -6.64 -10.93
C GLY A 23 -6.63 -7.87 -10.09
N LEU A 24 -6.23 -9.06 -10.55
CA LEU A 24 -6.37 -10.31 -9.78
C LEU A 24 -5.60 -10.24 -8.45
N PHE A 25 -4.36 -9.75 -8.48
CA PHE A 25 -3.55 -9.57 -7.28
C PHE A 25 -4.23 -8.62 -6.27
N ALA A 26 -4.77 -7.49 -6.74
CA ALA A 26 -5.47 -6.52 -5.90
C ALA A 26 -6.79 -7.07 -5.34
N ILE A 27 -7.60 -7.75 -6.17
CA ILE A 27 -8.87 -8.36 -5.74
C ILE A 27 -8.60 -9.44 -4.69
N ALA A 28 -7.66 -10.35 -4.94
CA ALA A 28 -7.37 -11.42 -3.99
C ALA A 28 -6.86 -10.86 -2.64
N ASN A 29 -5.96 -9.87 -2.66
CA ASN A 29 -5.52 -9.20 -1.44
C ASN A 29 -6.65 -8.43 -0.74
N ALA A 30 -7.55 -7.79 -1.48
CA ALA A 30 -8.66 -7.05 -0.88
C ALA A 30 -9.71 -7.99 -0.26
N LEU A 31 -9.99 -9.13 -0.91
CA LEU A 31 -10.89 -10.18 -0.40
C LEU A 31 -10.40 -10.70 0.95
N SER A 32 -9.15 -11.14 1.03
CA SER A 32 -8.66 -11.91 2.18
C SER A 32 -7.72 -11.15 3.09
N GLY A 33 -6.83 -10.32 2.55
CA GLY A 33 -5.82 -9.56 3.30
C GLY A 33 -6.43 -8.65 4.37
N THR A 34 -7.58 -8.03 4.08
CA THR A 34 -8.36 -7.23 5.06
C THR A 34 -8.74 -8.05 6.30
N PHE A 35 -9.02 -9.34 6.13
CA PHE A 35 -9.52 -10.24 7.16
C PHE A 35 -8.42 -11.08 7.83
N VAL A 36 -7.19 -11.13 7.30
CA VAL A 36 -6.07 -11.86 7.92
C VAL A 36 -5.80 -11.36 9.34
N SER A 37 -5.75 -10.03 9.53
CA SER A 37 -5.49 -9.46 10.86
C SER A 37 -6.62 -9.79 11.86
N ILE A 38 -7.86 -9.89 11.37
CA ILE A 38 -9.02 -10.24 12.19
C ILE A 38 -9.00 -11.73 12.51
N TYR A 39 -8.68 -12.57 11.54
CA TYR A 39 -8.54 -14.01 11.73
C TYR A 39 -7.51 -14.33 12.82
N LEU A 40 -6.35 -13.66 12.79
CA LEU A 40 -5.33 -13.76 13.85
C LEU A 40 -5.83 -13.20 15.19
N TRP A 41 -6.59 -12.10 15.17
CA TRP A 41 -7.20 -11.53 16.36
C TRP A 41 -8.19 -12.48 17.03
N ILE A 42 -9.11 -13.09 16.27
CA ILE A 42 -10.12 -14.02 16.81
C ILE A 42 -9.45 -15.19 17.54
N ALA A 43 -8.32 -15.66 17.02
CA ALA A 43 -7.63 -16.81 17.57
C ALA A 43 -6.81 -16.52 18.85
N LYS A 44 -6.29 -15.29 19.07
CA LYS A 44 -5.44 -14.99 20.26
C LYS A 44 -5.77 -13.70 21.03
N ASN A 45 -6.58 -12.79 20.48
CA ASN A 45 -6.93 -11.48 21.05
C ASN A 45 -5.71 -10.64 21.50
N ASP A 46 -4.62 -10.69 20.72
CA ASP A 46 -3.35 -10.04 21.07
C ASP A 46 -2.92 -9.05 19.99
N PHE A 47 -2.91 -7.76 20.33
CA PHE A 47 -2.46 -6.67 19.46
C PHE A 47 -0.98 -6.80 19.10
N ALA A 48 -0.14 -7.26 20.03
CA ALA A 48 1.30 -7.39 19.80
C ALA A 48 1.58 -8.45 18.74
N LEU A 49 0.83 -9.56 18.74
CA LEU A 49 0.93 -10.61 17.71
C LEU A 49 0.66 -10.05 16.31
N ILE A 50 -0.38 -9.24 16.14
CA ILE A 50 -0.73 -8.65 14.83
C ILE A 50 0.32 -7.62 14.40
N ALA A 51 0.87 -6.87 15.35
CA ALA A 51 1.97 -5.96 15.05
C ALA A 51 3.25 -6.72 14.65
N TRP A 52 3.56 -7.85 15.29
CA TRP A 52 4.69 -8.71 14.89
C TRP A 52 4.50 -9.34 13.51
N PHE A 53 3.27 -9.74 13.16
CA PHE A 53 2.92 -10.13 11.79
C PHE A 53 3.28 -9.02 10.79
N ALA A 54 2.85 -7.79 11.08
CA ALA A 54 3.11 -6.64 10.24
C ALA A 54 4.61 -6.33 10.16
N ILE A 55 5.36 -6.39 11.26
CA ILE A 55 6.81 -6.16 11.28
C ILE A 55 7.54 -7.20 10.42
N ALA A 56 7.24 -8.49 10.59
CA ALA A 56 7.84 -9.54 9.78
C ALA A 56 7.56 -9.32 8.28
N ASN A 57 6.31 -8.97 7.94
CA ASN A 57 5.93 -8.62 6.57
C ASN A 57 6.74 -7.42 6.03
N GLN A 58 6.77 -6.29 6.73
CA GLN A 58 7.46 -5.08 6.26
C GLN A 58 8.98 -5.25 6.19
N LEU A 59 9.57 -5.97 7.15
CA LEU A 59 11.01 -6.25 7.16
C LEU A 59 11.39 -7.15 5.98
N THR A 60 10.67 -8.25 5.77
CA THR A 60 10.94 -9.15 4.64
C THR A 60 10.64 -8.47 3.31
N MET A 61 9.61 -7.63 3.22
CA MET A 61 9.34 -6.82 2.03
C MET A 61 10.51 -5.88 1.72
N ALA A 62 11.05 -5.17 2.73
CA ALA A 62 12.21 -4.29 2.56
C ALA A 62 13.45 -5.05 2.07
N ILE A 63 13.78 -6.17 2.72
CA ILE A 63 14.91 -7.04 2.32
C ILE A 63 14.71 -7.56 0.90
N THR A 64 13.50 -8.00 0.57
CA THR A 64 13.15 -8.49 -0.76
C THR A 64 13.31 -7.40 -1.81
N PHE A 65 12.85 -6.17 -1.55
CA PHE A 65 13.06 -5.05 -2.47
C PHE A 65 14.55 -4.77 -2.71
N TRP A 66 15.36 -4.80 -1.66
CA TRP A 66 16.79 -4.53 -1.77
C TRP A 66 17.52 -5.60 -2.58
N ILE A 67 17.23 -6.88 -2.31
CA ILE A 67 17.86 -8.03 -3.01
C ILE A 67 17.32 -8.19 -4.43
N ALA A 68 15.99 -8.20 -4.59
CA ALA A 68 15.35 -8.37 -5.88
C ALA A 68 15.58 -7.17 -6.80
N GLY A 69 15.99 -6.00 -6.29
CA GLY A 69 16.38 -4.84 -7.11
C GLY A 69 17.44 -5.19 -8.14
N LYS A 70 18.49 -5.92 -7.73
CA LYS A 70 19.49 -6.44 -8.67
C LYS A 70 18.86 -7.41 -9.67
N TRP A 71 18.05 -8.34 -9.18
CA TRP A 71 17.46 -9.38 -10.01
C TRP A 71 16.56 -8.81 -11.11
N VAL A 72 15.70 -7.85 -10.77
CA VAL A 72 14.76 -7.23 -11.71
C VAL A 72 15.46 -6.28 -12.68
N LYS A 73 16.59 -5.68 -12.30
CA LYS A 73 17.39 -4.82 -13.19
C LYS A 73 18.24 -5.61 -14.18
N GLU A 74 18.98 -6.61 -13.67
CA GLU A 74 20.03 -7.32 -14.43
C GLU A 74 19.57 -8.66 -15.03
N HIS A 75 18.39 -9.16 -14.67
CA HIS A 75 17.89 -10.44 -15.17
C HIS A 75 16.43 -10.33 -15.56
N ASN A 76 15.79 -11.48 -15.83
CA ASN A 76 14.41 -11.54 -16.25
C ASN A 76 13.44 -11.26 -15.09
N LYS A 77 13.05 -10.00 -14.98
CA LYS A 77 12.00 -9.45 -14.11
C LYS A 77 10.67 -10.20 -14.09
N MET A 78 10.32 -10.93 -15.16
CA MET A 78 9.09 -11.73 -15.17
C MET A 78 9.13 -12.88 -14.16
N HIS A 79 10.30 -13.44 -13.87
CA HIS A 79 10.43 -14.50 -12.87
C HIS A 79 10.14 -13.96 -11.46
N ALA A 80 10.63 -12.77 -11.13
CA ALA A 80 10.31 -12.11 -9.87
C ALA A 80 8.80 -11.84 -9.75
N LEU A 81 8.16 -11.34 -10.81
CA LEU A 81 6.70 -11.12 -10.83
C LEU A 81 5.92 -12.43 -10.57
N ARG A 82 6.22 -13.48 -11.34
CA ARG A 82 5.59 -14.81 -11.24
C ARG A 82 5.77 -15.42 -9.86
N LEU A 83 7.00 -15.34 -9.34
CA LEU A 83 7.33 -15.85 -8.01
C LEU A 83 6.55 -15.07 -6.94
N GLY A 84 6.41 -13.75 -7.05
CA GLY A 84 5.60 -12.96 -6.13
C GLY A 84 4.13 -13.41 -6.09
N VAL A 85 3.52 -13.67 -7.25
CA VAL A 85 2.13 -14.19 -7.33
C VAL A 85 2.05 -15.62 -6.77
N ALA A 86 3.02 -16.48 -7.08
CA ALA A 86 3.05 -17.86 -6.59
C ALA A 86 3.25 -17.94 -5.06
N VAL A 87 4.12 -17.12 -4.49
CA VAL A 87 4.30 -17.02 -3.03
C VAL A 87 3.06 -16.43 -2.35
N SER A 88 2.30 -15.57 -3.05
CA SER A 88 0.98 -15.12 -2.54
C SER A 88 -0.01 -16.27 -2.46
N ALA A 89 -0.07 -17.16 -3.47
CA ALA A 89 -0.87 -18.38 -3.40
C ALA A 89 -0.41 -19.28 -2.23
N LEU A 90 0.90 -19.48 -2.09
CA LEU A 90 1.47 -20.25 -0.99
C LEU A 90 1.09 -19.70 0.39
N PHE A 91 1.08 -18.37 0.56
CA PHE A 91 0.65 -17.74 1.81
C PHE A 91 -0.78 -18.15 2.20
N TYR A 92 -1.74 -18.05 1.28
CA TYR A 92 -3.13 -18.44 1.59
C TYR A 92 -3.30 -19.94 1.75
N LEU A 93 -2.54 -20.75 1.02
CA LEU A 93 -2.47 -22.20 1.24
C LEU A 93 -1.97 -22.52 2.66
N LEU A 94 -0.91 -21.86 3.12
CA LEU A 94 -0.37 -22.04 4.47
C LEU A 94 -1.38 -21.61 5.55
N ILE A 95 -2.07 -20.48 5.37
CA ILE A 95 -3.11 -20.05 6.31
C ILE A 95 -4.24 -21.09 6.39
N LEU A 96 -4.73 -21.58 5.25
CA LEU A 96 -5.79 -22.59 5.19
C LEU A 96 -5.35 -23.91 5.85
N TRP A 97 -4.12 -24.34 5.58
CA TRP A 97 -3.57 -25.58 6.12
C TRP A 97 -3.31 -25.50 7.63
N LEU A 98 -2.73 -24.40 8.11
CA LEU A 98 -2.44 -24.20 9.54
C LEU A 98 -3.72 -23.97 10.35
N GLY A 99 -4.77 -23.40 9.76
CA GLY A 99 -6.04 -23.17 10.45
C GLY A 99 -5.84 -22.37 11.74
N VAL A 100 -6.32 -22.90 12.87
CA VAL A 100 -6.21 -22.25 14.18
C VAL A 100 -4.75 -22.13 14.64
N ASN A 101 -3.88 -23.04 14.20
CA ASN A 101 -2.45 -23.02 14.57
C ASN A 101 -1.67 -21.89 13.89
N ALA A 102 -2.27 -21.15 12.95
CA ALA A 102 -1.64 -20.01 12.28
C ALA A 102 -1.06 -18.97 13.25
N VAL A 103 -1.66 -18.83 14.44
CA VAL A 103 -1.18 -17.92 15.50
C VAL A 103 0.21 -18.24 16.04
N HIS A 104 0.66 -19.50 15.93
CA HIS A 104 2.01 -19.90 16.34
C HIS A 104 3.06 -19.62 15.26
N TYR A 105 2.63 -19.41 14.01
CA TYR A 105 3.50 -19.21 12.85
C TYR A 105 3.41 -17.80 12.28
N VAL A 106 2.96 -16.83 13.07
CA VAL A 106 2.70 -15.46 12.62
C VAL A 106 3.93 -14.80 12.00
N PHE A 107 5.11 -15.04 12.57
CA PHE A 107 6.36 -14.54 12.01
C PHE A 107 6.63 -15.13 10.62
N LEU A 108 6.49 -16.44 10.46
CA LEU A 108 6.63 -17.13 9.18
C LEU A 108 5.62 -16.62 8.15
N LEU A 109 4.34 -16.53 8.53
CA LEU A 109 3.28 -16.01 7.67
C LEU A 109 3.55 -14.57 7.23
N GLY A 110 4.02 -13.73 8.16
CA GLY A 110 4.44 -12.37 7.84
C GLY A 110 5.59 -12.35 6.84
N MET A 111 6.63 -13.16 7.05
CA MET A 111 7.76 -13.27 6.11
C MET A 111 7.31 -13.73 4.71
N VAL A 112 6.44 -14.74 4.61
CA VAL A 112 5.93 -15.22 3.32
C VAL A 112 5.13 -14.12 2.61
N MET A 113 4.27 -13.38 3.33
CA MET A 113 3.52 -12.25 2.79
C MET A 113 4.44 -11.11 2.32
N GLY A 114 5.51 -10.83 3.07
CA GLY A 114 6.50 -9.81 2.75
C GLY A 114 7.32 -10.18 1.52
N LEU A 115 7.73 -11.45 1.40
CA LEU A 115 8.41 -11.96 0.22
C LEU A 115 7.52 -11.88 -1.02
N ALA A 116 6.26 -12.33 -0.90
CA ALA A 116 5.28 -12.26 -1.97
C ALA A 116 5.07 -10.82 -2.48
N SER A 117 4.80 -9.91 -1.55
CA SER A 117 4.56 -8.49 -1.84
C SER A 117 5.81 -7.82 -2.41
N GLY A 118 6.98 -8.08 -1.83
CA GLY A 118 8.25 -7.53 -2.28
C GLY A 118 8.58 -7.91 -3.71
N LEU A 119 8.49 -9.20 -4.05
CA LEU A 119 8.74 -9.73 -5.39
C LEU A 119 7.74 -9.20 -6.42
N PHE A 120 6.45 -9.18 -6.06
CA PHE A 120 5.40 -8.68 -6.95
C PHE A 120 5.59 -7.20 -7.25
N TRP A 121 5.69 -6.35 -6.22
CA TRP A 121 5.68 -4.90 -6.41
C TRP A 121 6.96 -4.37 -7.08
N ILE A 122 8.13 -4.92 -6.77
CA ILE A 122 9.36 -4.47 -7.44
C ILE A 122 9.35 -4.80 -8.93
N ALA A 123 8.91 -6.02 -9.29
CA ALA A 123 8.79 -6.43 -10.67
C ALA A 123 7.70 -5.64 -11.39
N PHE A 124 6.52 -5.51 -10.77
CA PHE A 124 5.40 -4.76 -11.32
C PHE A 124 5.78 -3.30 -11.63
N ASN A 125 6.38 -2.60 -10.66
CA ASN A 125 6.78 -1.20 -10.84
C ASN A 125 7.73 -1.01 -12.01
N ILE A 126 8.66 -1.95 -12.22
CA ILE A 126 9.63 -1.87 -13.32
C ILE A 126 8.98 -2.22 -14.65
N VAL A 127 8.19 -3.30 -14.71
CA VAL A 127 7.50 -3.74 -15.93
C VAL A 127 6.47 -2.71 -16.39
N TYR A 128 5.77 -2.07 -15.46
CA TYR A 128 4.86 -0.96 -15.72
C TYR A 128 5.50 0.13 -16.59
N PHE A 129 6.73 0.54 -16.27
CA PHE A 129 7.46 1.56 -17.04
C PHE A 129 7.85 1.10 -18.45
N GLU A 130 7.98 -0.21 -18.67
CA GLU A 130 8.40 -0.79 -19.95
C GLU A 130 7.23 -1.12 -20.88
N VAL A 131 6.05 -1.37 -20.33
CA VAL A 131 4.84 -1.65 -21.11
C VAL A 131 4.03 -0.39 -21.42
N THR A 132 4.18 0.68 -20.63
CA THR A 132 3.46 1.94 -20.82
C THR A 132 4.31 3.00 -21.52
N GLU A 133 3.77 3.51 -22.63
CA GLU A 133 4.29 4.70 -23.33
C GLU A 133 3.68 5.97 -22.73
N ARG A 134 4.24 7.16 -23.01
CA ARG A 134 3.69 8.44 -22.51
C ARG A 134 2.20 8.56 -22.82
N ASP A 135 1.78 8.17 -24.03
CA ASP A 135 0.41 8.34 -24.54
C ASP A 135 -0.58 7.29 -23.98
N THR A 136 -0.08 6.12 -23.55
CA THR A 136 -0.91 5.00 -23.05
C THR A 136 -0.88 4.89 -21.52
N ARG A 137 0.08 5.54 -20.85
CA ARG A 137 0.26 5.51 -19.40
C ARG A 137 -0.93 6.07 -18.64
N ASP A 138 -1.52 7.16 -19.13
CA ASP A 138 -2.68 7.79 -18.48
C ASP A 138 -3.90 6.85 -18.48
N LYS A 139 -4.14 6.17 -19.61
CA LYS A 139 -5.21 5.16 -19.71
C LYS A 139 -4.94 3.97 -18.80
N PHE A 140 -3.71 3.46 -18.80
CA PHE A 140 -3.32 2.35 -17.94
C PHE A 140 -3.53 2.70 -16.46
N ASN A 141 -3.10 3.89 -16.05
CA ASN A 141 -3.31 4.40 -14.70
C ASN A 141 -4.78 4.58 -14.35
N GLY A 142 -5.59 5.07 -15.30
CA GLY A 142 -7.05 5.19 -15.14
C GLY A 142 -7.71 3.84 -14.91
N CYS A 143 -7.39 2.83 -15.73
CA CYS A 143 -7.91 1.48 -15.56
C CYS A 143 -7.39 0.81 -14.29
N MET A 144 -6.12 1.01 -13.93
CA MET A 144 -5.55 0.49 -12.68
C MET A 144 -6.25 1.10 -11.46
N GLY A 145 -6.48 2.41 -11.48
CA GLY A 145 -7.20 3.11 -10.42
C GLY A 145 -8.64 2.62 -10.27
N LEU A 146 -9.34 2.38 -11.39
CA LEU A 146 -10.69 1.82 -11.40
C LEU A 146 -10.72 0.40 -10.83
N LEU A 147 -9.81 -0.48 -11.27
CA LEU A 147 -9.69 -1.85 -10.77
C LEU A 147 -9.34 -1.88 -9.28
N GLY A 148 -8.37 -1.05 -8.85
CA GLY A 148 -7.98 -0.95 -7.45
C GLY A 148 -9.11 -0.43 -6.55
N SER A 149 -9.83 0.60 -7.00
CA SER A 149 -10.97 1.15 -6.26
C SER A 149 -12.12 0.15 -6.19
N GLY A 150 -12.47 -0.47 -7.33
CA GLY A 150 -13.51 -1.50 -7.39
C GLY A 150 -13.18 -2.71 -6.51
N ALA A 151 -11.93 -3.18 -6.54
CA ALA A 151 -11.45 -4.25 -5.66
C ALA A 151 -11.54 -3.86 -4.18
N GLY A 152 -11.06 -2.66 -3.80
CA GLY A 152 -11.10 -2.18 -2.43
C GLY A 152 -12.52 -1.94 -1.89
N MET A 153 -13.48 -1.65 -2.77
CA MET A 153 -14.89 -1.46 -2.43
C MET A 153 -15.65 -2.79 -2.32
N ILE A 154 -15.61 -3.60 -3.38
CA ILE A 154 -16.49 -4.77 -3.54
C ILE A 154 -15.93 -5.96 -2.77
N ALA A 155 -14.61 -6.15 -2.78
CA ALA A 155 -14.01 -7.38 -2.27
C ALA A 155 -14.13 -7.52 -0.74
N PRO A 156 -13.80 -6.50 0.09
CA PRO A 156 -14.02 -6.59 1.53
C PRO A 156 -15.51 -6.68 1.90
N TRP A 157 -16.38 -6.06 1.12
CA TRP A 157 -17.83 -6.09 1.34
C TRP A 157 -18.40 -7.50 1.11
N LEU A 158 -18.08 -8.14 -0.02
CA LEU A 158 -18.45 -9.53 -0.30
C LEU A 158 -17.87 -10.49 0.74
N SER A 159 -16.61 -10.27 1.13
CA SER A 159 -15.95 -11.11 2.12
C SER A 159 -16.61 -10.98 3.48
N GLY A 160 -16.93 -9.75 3.92
CA GLY A 160 -17.68 -9.51 5.15
C GLY A 160 -19.06 -10.15 5.14
N TYR A 161 -19.76 -10.13 4.00
CA TYR A 161 -21.06 -10.79 3.84
C TYR A 161 -20.96 -12.30 4.05
N TRP A 162 -20.09 -12.99 3.30
CA TRP A 162 -19.94 -14.44 3.42
C TRP A 162 -19.40 -14.87 4.78
N ILE A 163 -18.43 -14.12 5.33
CA ILE A 163 -17.86 -14.44 6.65
C ILE A 163 -18.92 -14.34 7.75
N THR A 164 -19.79 -13.32 7.71
CA THR A 164 -20.81 -13.12 8.75
C THR A 164 -21.94 -14.15 8.68
N HIS A 165 -22.32 -14.62 7.49
CA HIS A 165 -23.48 -15.52 7.31
C HIS A 165 -23.14 -17.00 7.39
N MET A 166 -21.85 -17.37 7.37
CA MET A 166 -21.40 -18.75 7.51
C MET A 166 -20.99 -19.03 8.96
N LYS A 167 -21.33 -20.22 9.47
CA LYS A 167 -20.97 -20.62 10.84
C LYS A 167 -19.47 -20.85 10.99
N ASP A 168 -18.95 -20.53 12.17
CA ASP A 168 -17.57 -20.76 12.60
C ASP A 168 -16.53 -20.18 11.60
N ALA A 169 -15.40 -20.87 11.45
CA ALA A 169 -14.34 -20.48 10.51
C ALA A 169 -14.65 -20.80 9.04
N ALA A 170 -15.86 -21.27 8.69
CA ALA A 170 -16.18 -21.68 7.32
C ALA A 170 -16.15 -20.50 6.33
N GLY A 171 -16.63 -19.33 6.75
CA GLY A 171 -16.57 -18.12 5.93
C GLY A 171 -15.14 -17.65 5.64
N TYR A 172 -14.27 -17.66 6.65
CA TYR A 172 -12.85 -17.36 6.46
C TYR A 172 -12.17 -18.36 5.50
N ARG A 173 -12.42 -19.67 5.69
CA ARG A 173 -11.90 -20.71 4.78
C ARG A 173 -12.37 -20.50 3.34
N LEU A 174 -13.65 -20.16 3.12
CA LEU A 174 -14.19 -19.88 1.79
C LEU A 174 -13.45 -18.72 1.12
N ILE A 175 -13.35 -17.56 1.78
CA ILE A 175 -12.72 -16.36 1.20
C ILE A 175 -11.21 -16.57 0.96
N PHE A 176 -10.52 -17.25 1.85
CA PHE A 176 -9.10 -17.61 1.65
C PHE A 176 -8.93 -18.60 0.49
N THR A 177 -9.86 -19.54 0.29
CA THR A 177 -9.84 -20.48 -0.83
C THR A 177 -10.11 -19.77 -2.16
N ILE A 178 -11.08 -18.86 -2.22
CA ILE A 178 -11.35 -18.03 -3.39
C ILE A 178 -10.11 -17.19 -3.73
N SER A 179 -9.47 -16.58 -2.72
CA SER A 179 -8.25 -15.78 -2.93
C SER A 179 -7.10 -16.64 -3.45
N LEU A 180 -6.92 -17.85 -2.90
CA LEU A 180 -5.95 -18.83 -3.40
C LEU A 180 -6.19 -19.16 -4.88
N ILE A 181 -7.42 -19.47 -5.27
CA ILE A 181 -7.78 -19.75 -6.67
C ILE A 181 -7.47 -18.55 -7.57
N ILE A 182 -7.80 -17.33 -7.14
CA ILE A 182 -7.51 -16.11 -7.90
C ILE A 182 -5.99 -15.93 -8.07
N PHE A 183 -5.17 -16.19 -7.05
CA PHE A 183 -3.71 -16.16 -7.18
C PHE A 183 -3.19 -17.23 -8.14
N LEU A 184 -3.73 -18.45 -8.09
CA LEU A 184 -3.36 -19.52 -9.03
C LEU A 184 -3.68 -19.14 -10.48
N ILE A 185 -4.85 -18.55 -10.72
CA ILE A 185 -5.20 -17.98 -12.04
C ILE A 185 -4.20 -16.87 -12.41
N GLY A 186 -3.86 -15.99 -11.47
CA GLY A 186 -2.85 -14.95 -11.66
C GLY A 186 -1.47 -15.50 -12.05
N VAL A 187 -1.05 -16.61 -11.44
CA VAL A 187 0.19 -17.32 -11.80
C VAL A 187 0.11 -17.79 -13.25
N VAL A 188 -0.96 -18.49 -13.63
CA VAL A 188 -1.15 -18.97 -15.01
C VAL A 188 -1.12 -17.80 -16.00
N LEU A 189 -1.86 -16.71 -15.73
CA LEU A 189 -1.88 -15.53 -16.60
C LEU A 189 -0.50 -14.85 -16.72
N SER A 190 0.27 -14.84 -15.65
CA SER A 190 1.60 -14.23 -15.63
C SER A 190 2.64 -14.97 -16.50
N PHE A 191 2.38 -16.23 -16.89
CA PHE A 191 3.22 -16.95 -17.86
C PHE A 191 3.13 -16.38 -19.28
N PHE A 192 2.01 -15.75 -19.65
CA PHE A 192 1.82 -15.13 -20.97
C PHE A 192 2.47 -13.74 -21.10
N LEU A 193 3.03 -13.20 -20.02
CA LEU A 193 3.82 -11.97 -20.07
C LEU A 193 5.19 -12.27 -20.71
N LYS A 194 5.52 -11.51 -21.76
CA LYS A 194 6.75 -11.70 -22.54
C LYS A 194 7.98 -11.24 -21.77
N LYS A 195 9.10 -11.95 -21.96
CA LYS A 195 10.42 -11.54 -21.48
C LYS A 195 10.78 -10.15 -22.04
N ARG A 196 11.41 -9.32 -21.22
CA ARG A 196 11.80 -7.94 -21.56
C ARG A 196 13.31 -7.78 -21.45
N LYS A 197 13.86 -6.78 -22.17
CA LYS A 197 15.30 -6.49 -22.18
C LYS A 197 15.81 -6.21 -20.76
N VAL A 198 17.01 -6.70 -20.50
CA VAL A 198 17.79 -6.45 -19.28
C VAL A 198 18.37 -5.03 -19.37
N GLN A 199 18.48 -4.34 -18.22
CA GLN A 199 19.07 -3.01 -18.12
C GLN A 199 20.51 -3.08 -17.57
N GLN A 200 21.17 -1.92 -17.47
CA GLN A 200 22.52 -1.77 -16.93
C GLN A 200 22.69 -2.34 -15.50
N GLN A 201 23.94 -2.37 -15.02
CA GLN A 201 24.31 -2.84 -13.68
C GLN A 201 23.56 -2.11 -12.55
N TYR A 202 23.25 -2.87 -11.50
CA TYR A 202 22.58 -2.41 -10.28
C TYR A 202 23.59 -1.93 -9.24
N GLU A 203 23.35 -0.74 -8.70
CA GLU A 203 24.17 -0.18 -7.63
C GLU A 203 23.56 -0.42 -6.24
N TRP A 204 24.02 -1.45 -5.54
CA TRP A 204 23.56 -1.83 -4.20
C TRP A 204 23.54 -0.71 -3.16
N MET A 205 24.57 0.14 -3.20
CA MET A 205 24.78 1.20 -2.21
C MET A 205 24.28 2.57 -2.69
N PHE A 206 23.61 2.63 -3.84
CA PHE A 206 23.13 3.89 -4.42
C PHE A 206 22.29 4.70 -3.44
N GLY A 207 21.29 4.05 -2.83
CA GLY A 207 20.41 4.70 -1.87
C GLY A 207 21.16 5.29 -0.68
N LEU A 208 22.08 4.51 -0.09
CA LEU A 208 22.87 4.99 1.05
C LEU A 208 23.79 6.16 0.66
N LYS A 209 24.47 6.08 -0.50
CA LYS A 209 25.31 7.17 -1.02
C LYS A 209 24.52 8.48 -1.13
N LEU A 210 23.29 8.43 -1.63
CA LEU A 210 22.42 9.61 -1.75
C LEU A 210 22.01 10.17 -0.38
N LEU A 211 21.74 9.31 0.60
CA LEU A 211 21.36 9.73 1.95
C LEU A 211 22.52 10.37 2.73
N LEU A 212 23.75 9.87 2.50
CA LEU A 212 24.97 10.40 3.12
C LEU A 212 25.42 11.73 2.50
N LYS A 213 25.09 11.98 1.23
CA LYS A 213 25.44 13.23 0.54
C LYS A 213 24.68 14.42 1.13
N LYS A 214 25.40 15.29 1.86
CA LYS A 214 24.84 16.53 2.42
C LYS A 214 24.20 17.39 1.32
N GLY A 215 23.02 17.94 1.60
CA GLY A 215 22.27 18.78 0.67
C GLY A 215 21.49 18.01 -0.41
N HIS A 216 21.63 16.69 -0.53
CA HIS A 216 20.91 15.95 -1.56
C HIS A 216 19.39 15.90 -1.28
N PRO A 217 18.52 16.15 -2.29
CA PRO A 217 17.06 16.17 -2.12
C PRO A 217 16.51 14.90 -1.47
N TRP A 218 17.07 13.74 -1.84
CA TRP A 218 16.59 12.44 -1.37
C TRP A 218 16.70 12.23 0.13
N ARG A 219 17.58 12.96 0.84
CA ARG A 219 17.58 12.90 2.31
C ARG A 219 16.27 13.41 2.90
N LYS A 220 15.73 14.53 2.37
CA LYS A 220 14.45 15.10 2.82
C LYS A 220 13.27 14.26 2.31
N ILE A 221 13.34 13.75 1.08
CA ILE A 221 12.31 12.88 0.50
C ILE A 221 12.19 11.57 1.27
N SER A 222 13.31 10.92 1.61
CA SER A 222 13.31 9.69 2.40
C SER A 222 12.77 9.89 3.81
N ILE A 223 13.07 11.00 4.49
CA ILE A 223 12.43 11.32 5.79
C ILE A 223 10.92 11.51 5.62
N SER A 224 10.49 12.14 4.52
CA SER A 224 9.07 12.36 4.24
C SER A 224 8.32 11.07 3.96
N LEU A 225 8.95 10.15 3.21
CA LEU A 225 8.43 8.81 2.96
C LEU A 225 8.42 7.96 4.25
N ALA A 226 9.45 8.06 5.09
CA ALA A 226 9.44 7.40 6.39
C ALA A 226 8.32 7.94 7.29
N ALA A 227 8.08 9.24 7.30
CA ALA A 227 6.97 9.85 8.05
C ALA A 227 5.58 9.39 7.54
N GLN A 228 5.41 9.24 6.22
CA GLN A 228 4.24 8.58 5.63
C GLN A 228 4.14 7.12 6.12
N GLY A 229 5.26 6.39 6.07
CA GLY A 229 5.36 5.00 6.48
C GLY A 229 4.98 4.79 7.95
N VAL A 230 5.38 5.67 8.87
CA VAL A 230 5.02 5.60 10.30
C VAL A 230 3.51 5.49 10.48
N ARG A 231 2.74 6.30 9.75
CA ARG A 231 1.28 6.23 9.77
C ARG A 231 0.77 4.93 9.19
N GLU A 232 1.23 4.56 7.99
CA GLU A 232 0.77 3.36 7.29
C GLU A 232 1.07 2.07 8.07
N GLY A 233 2.21 2.01 8.77
CA GLY A 233 2.68 0.83 9.50
C GLY A 233 1.79 0.43 10.68
N VAL A 234 0.94 1.33 11.16
CA VAL A 234 -0.01 1.05 12.24
C VAL A 234 -1.45 1.10 11.75
N PHE A 235 -1.81 2.16 11.02
CA PHE A 235 -3.19 2.36 10.57
C PHE A 235 -3.63 1.27 9.58
N GLY A 236 -2.69 0.65 8.86
CA GLY A 236 -2.97 -0.41 7.89
C GLY A 236 -3.66 -1.64 8.49
N PHE A 237 -3.36 -2.00 9.74
CA PHE A 237 -4.02 -3.11 10.43
C PHE A 237 -4.94 -2.65 11.57
N LEU A 238 -4.57 -1.59 12.29
CA LEU A 238 -5.25 -1.18 13.52
C LEU A 238 -6.68 -0.71 13.27
N ILE A 239 -6.94 0.05 12.20
CA ILE A 239 -8.28 0.62 11.96
C ILE A 239 -9.29 -0.48 11.64
N GLY A 240 -8.95 -1.38 10.72
CA GLY A 240 -9.83 -2.51 10.39
C GLY A 240 -10.07 -3.41 11.61
N LEU A 241 -9.02 -3.63 12.41
CA LEU A 241 -9.10 -4.39 13.65
C LEU A 241 -10.02 -3.71 14.69
N LEU A 242 -9.91 -2.39 14.89
CA LEU A 242 -10.77 -1.66 15.81
C LEU A 242 -12.23 -1.68 15.36
N VAL A 243 -12.50 -1.54 14.05
CA VAL A 243 -13.87 -1.69 13.53
C VAL A 243 -14.43 -3.04 13.94
N TYR A 244 -13.70 -4.13 13.72
CA TYR A 244 -14.14 -5.46 14.14
C TYR A 244 -14.26 -5.60 15.67
N ILE A 245 -13.31 -5.10 16.45
CA ILE A 245 -13.35 -5.21 17.92
C ILE A 245 -14.60 -4.56 18.50
N TYR A 246 -14.98 -3.38 18.00
CA TYR A 246 -16.12 -2.61 18.49
C TYR A 246 -17.47 -3.05 17.92
N THR A 247 -17.49 -3.75 16.78
CA THR A 247 -18.75 -4.24 16.17
C THR A 247 -18.99 -5.72 16.38
N LYS A 248 -17.92 -6.51 16.61
CA LYS A 248 -17.91 -7.98 16.57
C LYS A 248 -18.61 -8.53 15.32
N ASN A 249 -18.45 -7.82 14.21
CA ASN A 249 -19.19 -8.09 12.98
C ASN A 249 -18.35 -7.71 11.75
N GLU A 250 -18.00 -8.72 10.96
CA GLU A 250 -17.21 -8.61 9.73
C GLU A 250 -17.92 -7.83 8.63
N MET A 251 -19.25 -7.92 8.55
CA MET A 251 -20.04 -7.13 7.61
C MET A 251 -19.93 -5.62 7.89
N LYS A 252 -19.82 -5.21 9.16
CA LYS A 252 -19.56 -3.80 9.51
C LYS A 252 -18.19 -3.33 9.00
N LEU A 253 -17.17 -4.20 9.01
CA LEU A 253 -15.89 -3.88 8.37
C LEU A 253 -16.01 -3.81 6.85
N GLY A 254 -16.73 -4.75 6.23
CA GLY A 254 -17.03 -4.70 4.80
C GLY A 254 -17.71 -3.38 4.39
N ASN A 255 -18.72 -2.94 5.15
CA ASN A 255 -19.40 -1.67 4.97
C ASN A 255 -18.47 -0.47 5.18
N PHE A 256 -17.62 -0.51 6.20
CA PHE A 256 -16.61 0.52 6.46
C PHE A 256 -15.66 0.68 5.25
N SER A 257 -15.16 -0.42 4.70
CA SER A 257 -14.28 -0.43 3.53
C SER A 257 -15.00 0.06 2.26
N LEU A 258 -16.26 -0.36 2.04
CA LEU A 258 -17.09 0.08 0.93
C LEU A 258 -17.29 1.60 0.94
N ILE A 259 -17.76 2.14 2.07
CA ILE A 259 -18.06 3.56 2.23
C ILE A 259 -16.78 4.39 2.13
N SER A 260 -15.73 4.00 2.86
CA SER A 260 -14.45 4.73 2.85
C SER A 260 -13.83 4.72 1.45
N SER A 261 -13.85 3.59 0.74
CA SER A 261 -13.29 3.51 -0.60
C SER A 261 -14.12 4.29 -1.63
N ALA A 262 -15.45 4.32 -1.51
CA ALA A 262 -16.32 5.16 -2.35
C ALA A 262 -15.99 6.65 -2.18
N VAL A 263 -15.89 7.10 -0.93
CA VAL A 263 -15.54 8.49 -0.61
C VAL A 263 -14.11 8.81 -1.06
N GLY A 264 -13.18 7.88 -0.88
CA GLY A 264 -11.80 8.02 -1.35
C GLY A 264 -11.72 8.16 -2.87
N PHE A 265 -12.50 7.38 -3.61
CA PHE A 265 -12.60 7.51 -5.07
C PHE A 265 -13.05 8.92 -5.48
N VAL A 266 -14.07 9.46 -4.81
CA VAL A 266 -14.53 10.85 -5.03
C VAL A 266 -13.43 11.85 -4.70
N GLY A 267 -12.74 11.69 -3.56
CA GLY A 267 -11.62 12.55 -3.17
C GLY A 267 -10.48 12.54 -4.20
N PHE A 268 -10.08 11.35 -4.69
CA PHE A 268 -9.07 11.22 -5.74
C PHE A 268 -9.52 11.83 -7.06
N PHE A 269 -10.79 11.68 -7.43
CA PHE A 269 -11.36 12.30 -8.63
C PHE A 269 -11.30 13.83 -8.56
N ILE A 270 -11.75 14.42 -7.45
CA ILE A 270 -11.72 15.87 -7.19
C ILE A 270 -10.28 16.39 -7.27
N VAL A 271 -9.35 15.75 -6.54
CA VAL A 271 -7.94 16.18 -6.50
C VAL A 271 -7.29 16.00 -7.86
N GLY A 272 -7.49 14.87 -8.54
CA GLY A 272 -6.93 14.63 -9.87
C GLY A 272 -7.42 15.62 -10.93
N LYS A 273 -8.68 16.07 -10.83
CA LYS A 273 -9.26 17.03 -11.78
C LYS A 273 -8.90 18.48 -11.50
N TRP A 274 -8.77 18.88 -10.23
CA TRP A 274 -8.72 20.29 -9.84
C TRP A 274 -7.46 20.74 -9.09
N LEU A 275 -6.63 19.82 -8.58
CA LEU A 275 -5.41 20.21 -7.87
C LEU A 275 -4.34 20.73 -8.84
N LYS A 276 -4.16 22.05 -8.84
CA LYS A 276 -3.09 22.70 -9.62
C LYS A 276 -1.77 22.71 -8.85
N GLN A 277 -0.64 22.72 -9.57
CA GLN A 277 0.72 22.80 -9.00
C GLN A 277 0.86 23.85 -7.90
N ARG A 278 0.38 25.08 -8.16
CA ARG A 278 0.46 26.21 -7.24
C ARG A 278 -0.17 25.97 -5.86
N TRP A 279 -1.14 25.05 -5.80
CA TRP A 279 -1.89 24.74 -4.58
C TRP A 279 -1.36 23.51 -3.84
N ARG A 280 -0.38 22.77 -4.39
CA ARG A 280 0.11 21.51 -3.80
C ARG A 280 0.59 21.69 -2.35
N LYS A 281 1.32 22.77 -2.06
CA LYS A 281 1.83 23.07 -0.71
C LYS A 281 0.69 23.24 0.31
N THR A 282 -0.29 24.08 0.01
CA THR A 282 -1.40 24.40 0.92
C THR A 282 -2.38 23.23 1.01
N SER A 283 -2.66 22.57 -0.10
CA SER A 283 -3.57 21.41 -0.17
C SER A 283 -3.03 20.24 0.64
N MET A 284 -1.73 19.95 0.53
CA MET A 284 -1.09 18.91 1.33
C MET A 284 -1.21 19.19 2.83
N LEU A 285 -0.96 20.44 3.27
CA LEU A 285 -1.13 20.81 4.68
C LEU A 285 -2.57 20.64 5.13
N LEU A 286 -3.53 21.16 4.34
CA LEU A 286 -4.96 21.05 4.64
C LEU A 286 -5.39 19.59 4.77
N GLY A 287 -4.98 18.74 3.84
CA GLY A 287 -5.26 17.29 3.88
C GLY A 287 -4.73 16.64 5.16
N ILE A 288 -3.50 16.97 5.57
CA ILE A 288 -2.91 16.46 6.81
C ILE A 288 -3.69 16.94 8.04
N LEU A 289 -3.97 18.24 8.13
CA LEU A 289 -4.70 18.81 9.27
C LEU A 289 -6.10 18.21 9.41
N MET A 290 -6.81 18.01 8.29
CA MET A 290 -8.12 17.38 8.29
C MET A 290 -8.04 15.88 8.66
N MET A 291 -7.02 15.16 8.19
CA MET A 291 -6.77 13.78 8.60
C MET A 291 -6.45 13.64 10.11
N ILE A 292 -5.81 14.65 10.71
CA ILE A 292 -5.57 14.69 12.16
C ILE A 292 -6.88 15.03 12.89
N MET A 293 -7.63 16.00 12.39
CA MET A 293 -8.91 16.44 12.97
C MET A 293 -9.92 15.30 13.10
N VAL A 294 -9.98 14.39 12.13
CA VAL A 294 -10.92 13.25 12.15
C VAL A 294 -10.55 12.17 13.17
N ILE A 295 -9.40 12.27 13.84
CA ILE A 295 -9.01 11.41 14.99
C ILE A 295 -9.61 11.95 16.30
N VAL A 296 -9.84 13.26 16.39
CA VAL A 296 -10.35 13.94 17.60
C VAL A 296 -11.64 13.30 18.14
N PRO A 297 -12.63 12.88 17.31
CA PRO A 297 -13.81 12.15 17.77
C PRO A 297 -13.54 10.94 18.69
N PHE A 298 -12.38 10.28 18.58
CA PHE A 298 -12.04 9.12 19.41
C PHE A 298 -11.90 9.44 20.90
N PHE A 299 -11.61 10.70 21.26
CA PHE A 299 -11.44 11.12 22.65
C PHE A 299 -12.76 11.25 23.41
N TRP A 300 -13.90 11.41 22.73
CA TRP A 300 -15.21 11.39 23.39
C TRP A 300 -15.76 9.98 23.57
N LYS A 301 -15.81 9.22 22.47
CA LYS A 301 -16.29 7.84 22.48
C LYS A 301 -15.74 7.09 21.28
N LEU A 302 -15.00 6.02 21.52
CA LEU A 302 -14.56 5.14 20.45
C LEU A 302 -15.67 4.11 20.16
N ASN A 303 -16.32 4.22 19.00
CA ASN A 303 -17.33 3.28 18.53
C ASN A 303 -17.35 3.20 16.99
N TYR A 304 -18.27 2.39 16.43
CA TYR A 304 -18.38 2.26 14.97
C TYR A 304 -18.63 3.58 14.24
N THR A 305 -19.45 4.48 14.81
CA THR A 305 -19.76 5.77 14.20
C THR A 305 -18.53 6.67 14.12
N THR A 306 -17.76 6.79 15.22
CA THR A 306 -16.53 7.59 15.20
C THR A 306 -15.48 6.98 14.29
N LEU A 307 -15.37 5.65 14.25
CA LEU A 307 -14.49 4.96 13.30
C LEU A 307 -14.92 5.25 11.85
N LEU A 308 -16.22 5.24 11.55
CA LEU A 308 -16.73 5.55 10.21
C LEU A 308 -16.45 7.01 9.82
N ILE A 309 -16.64 7.97 10.73
CA ILE A 309 -16.26 9.38 10.53
C ILE A 309 -14.77 9.47 10.20
N PHE A 310 -13.93 8.78 10.97
CA PHE A 310 -12.50 8.72 10.73
C PHE A 310 -12.16 8.14 9.35
N GLY A 311 -12.80 7.02 8.96
CA GLY A 311 -12.58 6.37 7.67
C GLY A 311 -12.99 7.24 6.49
N VAL A 312 -14.21 7.80 6.53
CA VAL A 312 -14.76 8.72 5.52
C VAL A 312 -13.89 9.96 5.39
N GLY A 313 -13.59 10.62 6.51
CA GLY A 313 -12.81 11.84 6.52
C GLY A 313 -11.38 11.60 6.03
N THR A 314 -10.72 10.56 6.53
CA THR A 314 -9.39 10.17 6.04
C THR A 314 -9.42 9.88 4.55
N ALA A 315 -10.36 9.06 4.07
CA ALA A 315 -10.42 8.69 2.67
C ALA A 315 -10.62 9.89 1.74
N PHE A 316 -11.46 10.86 2.14
CA PHE A 316 -11.70 12.07 1.37
C PHE A 316 -10.46 12.99 1.29
N PHE A 317 -9.73 13.14 2.40
CA PHE A 317 -8.61 14.09 2.49
C PHE A 317 -7.23 13.49 2.16
N MET A 318 -7.07 12.17 2.22
CA MET A 318 -5.82 11.45 1.90
C MET A 318 -5.27 11.77 0.50
N PRO A 319 -6.09 11.94 -0.56
CA PRO A 319 -5.60 12.33 -1.89
C PRO A 319 -4.85 13.67 -1.91
N LEU A 320 -5.25 14.62 -1.06
CA LEU A 320 -4.55 15.91 -0.93
C LEU A 320 -3.13 15.74 -0.38
N PHE A 321 -2.87 14.66 0.35
CA PHE A 321 -1.54 14.31 0.86
C PHE A 321 -0.76 13.42 -0.12
N ILE A 322 -1.38 12.34 -0.61
CA ILE A 322 -0.73 11.32 -1.45
C ILE A 322 -0.34 11.87 -2.83
N VAL A 323 -1.20 12.66 -3.47
CA VAL A 323 -0.90 13.15 -4.83
C VAL A 323 0.34 14.07 -4.84
N PRO A 324 0.47 15.06 -3.94
CA PRO A 324 1.67 15.89 -3.89
C PRO A 324 2.97 15.14 -3.56
N ILE A 325 2.97 14.24 -2.57
CA ILE A 325 4.19 13.48 -2.21
C ILE A 325 4.64 12.59 -3.37
N THR A 326 3.69 11.86 -3.99
CA THR A 326 3.98 11.01 -5.14
C THR A 326 4.52 11.83 -6.31
N SER A 327 3.95 13.01 -6.57
CA SER A 327 4.44 13.90 -7.63
C SER A 327 5.88 14.34 -7.38
N VAL A 328 6.21 14.84 -6.17
CA VAL A 328 7.59 15.26 -5.85
C VAL A 328 8.59 14.10 -6.00
N VAL A 329 8.21 12.89 -5.60
CA VAL A 329 9.08 11.71 -5.76
C VAL A 329 9.33 11.40 -7.24
N PHE A 330 8.28 11.29 -8.05
CA PHE A 330 8.44 10.96 -9.47
C PHE A 330 9.14 12.07 -10.26
N ASP A 331 8.86 13.33 -9.92
CA ASP A 331 9.53 14.51 -10.46
C ASP A 331 11.06 14.44 -10.25
N GLN A 332 11.50 13.94 -9.09
CA GLN A 332 12.92 13.79 -8.77
C GLN A 332 13.54 12.55 -9.42
N ILE A 333 12.80 11.45 -9.56
CA ILE A 333 13.25 10.25 -10.29
C ILE A 333 13.42 10.56 -11.79
N GLY A 334 12.55 11.41 -12.34
CA GLY A 334 12.51 11.76 -13.75
C GLY A 334 13.28 13.03 -14.14
N ALA A 335 14.06 13.62 -13.23
CA ALA A 335 14.64 14.95 -13.44
C ALA A 335 15.69 15.02 -14.56
N ASN A 336 16.48 13.97 -14.77
CA ASN A 336 17.51 13.91 -15.80
C ASN A 336 17.79 12.47 -16.27
N GLU A 337 18.55 12.31 -17.36
CA GLU A 337 18.87 11.01 -17.94
C GLU A 337 19.61 10.08 -16.97
N GLN A 338 20.59 10.62 -16.22
CA GLN A 338 21.32 9.86 -15.19
C GLN A 338 20.37 9.29 -14.13
N SER A 339 19.34 10.04 -13.73
CA SER A 339 18.36 9.58 -12.75
C SER A 339 17.42 8.53 -13.34
N ALA A 340 17.10 8.63 -14.63
CA ALA A 340 16.29 7.66 -15.34
C ALA A 340 17.01 6.30 -15.47
N GLU A 341 18.34 6.27 -15.66
CA GLU A 341 19.15 5.05 -15.68
C GLU A 341 19.20 4.33 -14.33
N LYS A 342 19.06 5.08 -13.23
CA LYS A 342 19.02 4.58 -11.85
C LYS A 342 17.60 4.47 -11.29
N ARG A 343 16.59 4.38 -12.16
CA ARG A 343 15.17 4.31 -11.76
C ARG A 343 14.89 3.16 -10.81
N VAL A 344 15.49 1.98 -11.04
CA VAL A 344 15.32 0.82 -10.16
C VAL A 344 15.83 1.14 -8.76
N GLU A 345 17.03 1.68 -8.64
CA GLU A 345 17.64 2.05 -7.36
C GLU A 345 16.84 3.13 -6.62
N TYR A 346 16.28 4.11 -7.33
CA TYR A 346 15.39 5.10 -6.73
C TYR A 346 14.07 4.50 -6.23
N ILE A 347 13.48 3.57 -6.97
CA ILE A 347 12.27 2.85 -6.53
C ILE A 347 12.58 2.03 -5.27
N VAL A 348 13.74 1.35 -5.24
CA VAL A 348 14.20 0.63 -4.04
C VAL A 348 14.39 1.59 -2.87
N LEU A 349 15.08 2.72 -3.06
CA LEU A 349 15.26 3.72 -2.00
C LEU A 349 13.92 4.27 -1.47
N ARG A 350 12.97 4.54 -2.36
CA ARG A 350 11.61 5.00 -2.01
C ARG A 350 10.91 3.98 -1.10
N GLU A 351 10.89 2.71 -1.51
CA GLU A 351 10.21 1.64 -0.77
C GLU A 351 10.92 1.31 0.55
N LEU A 352 12.26 1.29 0.57
CA LEU A 352 13.02 1.15 1.82
C LEU A 352 12.74 2.29 2.80
N SER A 353 12.58 3.52 2.30
CA SER A 353 12.22 4.67 3.15
C SER A 353 10.81 4.52 3.74
N LEU A 354 9.84 4.06 2.95
CA LEU A 354 8.49 3.76 3.43
C LEU A 354 8.49 2.62 4.46
N CYS A 355 9.16 1.51 4.16
CA CYS A 355 9.25 0.36 5.06
C CYS A 355 9.95 0.70 6.38
N ALA A 356 11.02 1.50 6.36
CA ALA A 356 11.68 1.98 7.57
C ALA A 356 10.70 2.78 8.46
N GLY A 357 9.88 3.64 7.84
CA GLY A 357 8.79 4.32 8.50
C GLY A 357 7.76 3.37 9.11
N ARG A 358 7.28 2.40 8.32
CA ARG A 358 6.28 1.42 8.78
C ARG A 358 6.79 0.61 9.97
N LEU A 359 8.04 0.13 9.90
CA LEU A 359 8.70 -0.56 11.00
C LEU A 359 8.77 0.32 12.24
N LEU A 360 9.22 1.57 12.12
CA LEU A 360 9.25 2.51 13.24
C LEU A 360 7.87 2.70 13.86
N GLY A 361 6.83 2.91 13.05
CA GLY A 361 5.45 3.01 13.52
C GLY A 361 4.99 1.76 14.25
N SER A 362 5.23 0.57 13.69
CA SER A 362 4.86 -0.70 14.31
C SER A 362 5.62 -0.97 15.62
N PHE A 363 6.91 -0.63 15.71
CA PHE A 363 7.66 -0.74 16.96
C PHE A 363 7.17 0.23 18.04
N ILE A 364 6.85 1.48 17.67
CA ILE A 364 6.21 2.45 18.58
C ILE A 364 4.87 1.88 19.08
N PHE A 365 4.06 1.31 18.18
CA PHE A 365 2.79 0.68 18.55
C PHE A 365 2.99 -0.46 19.56
N ILE A 366 3.92 -1.38 19.31
CA ILE A 366 4.23 -2.47 20.24
C ILE A 366 4.69 -1.92 21.59
N GLY A 367 5.60 -0.94 21.60
CA GLY A 367 6.10 -0.35 22.84
C GLY A 367 4.97 0.24 23.68
N VAL A 368 4.06 0.98 23.06
CA VAL A 368 2.92 1.59 23.76
C VAL A 368 1.90 0.56 24.23
N VAL A 369 1.51 -0.39 23.38
CA VAL A 369 0.49 -1.40 23.72
C VAL A 369 0.99 -2.45 24.71
N SER A 370 2.31 -2.69 24.76
CA SER A 370 2.94 -3.53 25.79
C SER A 370 2.95 -2.85 27.16
N TRP A 371 3.02 -1.51 27.18
CA TRP A 371 2.95 -0.72 28.41
C TRP A 371 1.52 -0.52 28.92
N SER A 372 0.59 -0.09 28.06
CA SER A 372 -0.80 0.11 28.44
C SER A 372 -1.77 -0.10 27.27
N LYS A 373 -2.86 -0.82 27.55
CA LYS A 373 -3.94 -1.11 26.60
C LYS A 373 -5.18 -0.25 26.85
N GLN A 374 -5.08 0.77 27.70
CA GLN A 374 -6.20 1.65 28.00
C GLN A 374 -6.64 2.40 26.73
N PRO A 375 -7.95 2.56 26.47
CA PRO A 375 -8.45 3.24 25.27
C PRO A 375 -7.85 4.64 25.06
N LEU A 376 -7.66 5.41 26.13
CA LEU A 376 -7.06 6.74 26.07
C LEU A 376 -5.62 6.71 25.54
N VAL A 377 -4.82 5.74 25.98
CA VAL A 377 -3.42 5.57 25.53
C VAL A 377 -3.38 5.23 24.04
N ILE A 378 -4.27 4.35 23.58
CA ILE A 378 -4.40 4.01 22.15
C ILE A 378 -4.84 5.25 21.34
N ASN A 379 -5.75 6.07 21.85
CA ASN A 379 -6.18 7.30 21.17
C ASN A 379 -5.03 8.31 21.02
N PHE A 380 -4.22 8.52 22.07
CA PHE A 380 -3.03 9.38 21.99
C PHE A 380 -1.97 8.82 21.02
N LEU A 381 -1.78 7.50 21.01
CA LEU A 381 -0.91 6.83 20.04
C LEU A 381 -1.39 7.08 18.61
N MET A 382 -2.69 6.92 18.35
CA MET A 382 -3.28 7.18 17.03
C MET A 382 -3.13 8.65 16.63
N LEU A 383 -3.29 9.59 17.57
CA LEU A 383 -3.07 11.01 17.31
C LEU A 383 -1.61 11.31 16.96
N GLY A 384 -0.66 10.76 17.72
CA GLY A 384 0.78 10.93 17.49
C GLY A 384 1.22 10.35 16.13
N ILE A 385 0.87 9.09 15.87
CA ILE A 385 1.19 8.42 14.60
C ILE A 385 0.43 9.05 13.42
N GLY A 386 -0.82 9.44 13.62
CA GLY A 386 -1.65 10.13 12.64
C GLY A 386 -1.11 11.51 12.26
N SER A 387 -0.32 12.13 13.15
CA SER A 387 0.34 13.42 12.92
C SER A 387 1.68 13.32 12.19
N ALA A 388 2.25 12.12 12.05
CA ALA A 388 3.53 11.91 11.35
C ALA A 388 3.61 12.56 9.95
N PRO A 389 2.55 12.57 9.11
CA PRO A 389 2.56 13.27 7.83
C PRO A 389 2.93 14.77 7.88
N LEU A 390 2.81 15.46 9.03
CA LEU A 390 3.29 16.84 9.18
C LEU A 390 4.79 16.96 8.92
N VAL A 391 5.57 15.95 9.34
CA VAL A 391 7.01 15.87 9.06
C VAL A 391 7.26 15.81 7.56
N ALA A 392 6.47 15.01 6.83
CA ALA A 392 6.58 14.93 5.37
C ALA A 392 6.29 16.27 4.70
N TRP A 393 5.24 16.99 5.12
CA TRP A 393 4.97 18.33 4.59
C TRP A 393 6.09 19.32 4.88
N PHE A 394 6.63 19.33 6.11
CA PHE A 394 7.71 20.23 6.51
C PHE A 394 8.95 20.07 5.63
N PHE A 395 9.33 18.83 5.30
CA PHE A 395 10.49 18.55 4.47
C PHE A 395 10.23 18.75 2.98
N LEU A 396 9.01 18.49 2.48
CA LEU A 396 8.69 18.60 1.05
C LEU A 396 8.25 20.00 0.60
N ARG A 397 7.88 20.90 1.52
CA ARG A 397 7.42 22.27 1.18
C ARG A 397 8.28 23.04 0.17
N PRO A 398 9.62 22.87 0.05
CA PRO A 398 10.41 23.59 -0.96
C PRO A 398 10.09 23.16 -2.40
N TRP A 399 9.71 21.90 -2.62
CA TRP A 399 9.39 21.34 -3.94
C TRP A 399 7.91 21.45 -4.30
N LEU A 400 7.03 21.65 -3.31
CA LEU A 400 5.59 21.73 -3.54
C LEU A 400 5.11 23.03 -4.21
N SER A 401 5.96 24.05 -4.30
CA SER A 401 5.59 25.39 -4.78
C SER A 401 6.36 25.86 -6.03
N LYS A 402 7.36 25.10 -6.48
CA LYS A 402 8.18 25.46 -7.65
C LYS A 402 7.81 24.60 -8.87
N PRO A 403 7.74 25.16 -10.08
CA PRO A 403 7.87 24.35 -11.29
C PRO A 403 9.31 23.79 -11.32
N LEU A 404 9.47 22.55 -11.81
CA LEU A 404 10.80 22.07 -12.18
C LEU A 404 11.23 22.91 -13.39
N SER A 405 12.31 23.66 -13.21
CA SER A 405 13.00 24.41 -14.27
C SER A 405 13.65 23.46 -15.25
#